data_AF-A0AAE0UYN0-F1
#
_entry.id   AF-A0AAE0UYN0-F1
#
_cell.length_a   1.000
_cell.length_b   1.000
_cell.length_c   1.000
_cell.angle_alpha   90.00
_cell.angle_beta   90.00
_cell.angle_gamma   90.00
#
_symmetry.space_group_name_H-M   'P 1'
#
loop_
_entity.id
_entity.type
_entity.pdbx_description
1 polymer ?
#
loop_
_entity_poly.entity_id
_entity_poly.type
_entity_poly.pdbx_seq_one_letter_code
_entity_poly.pdbx_strand_id
1 'polypeptide(L)'
;MVFIESLNGSAKDLYVTLKNSAGTTAHVGISLHGLNKSGSRHLQRDGAFQRNGLDDFQVETDVSLGEIWKICIWHDNTGTDKSWEVGKIRFNV
;
A
#
# COMPACT_ATOMS: atom_id res chain seq x y z
N MET A 1 5.50 -5.49 8.30
CA MET A 1 4.53 -4.41 8.49
C MET A 1 5.30 -3.10 8.51
N VAL A 2 5.01 -2.19 7.59
CA VAL A 2 5.61 -0.86 7.54
C VAL A 2 4.57 0.15 8.00
N PHE A 3 4.98 1.11 8.84
CA PHE A 3 4.16 2.23 9.28
C PHE A 3 4.73 3.52 8.71
N ILE A 4 3.85 4.36 8.19
CA ILE A 4 4.18 5.73 7.78
C ILE A 4 3.31 6.68 8.59
N GLU A 5 3.94 7.72 9.12
CA GLU A 5 3.33 8.79 9.93
C GLU A 5 2.50 9.77 9.08
N SER A 6 1.73 10.61 9.76
CA SER A 6 0.51 11.24 9.25
C SER A 6 0.63 12.10 7.99
N LEU A 7 -0.50 12.19 7.28
CA LEU A 7 -0.69 12.93 6.05
C LEU A 7 -1.98 13.75 6.12
N ASN A 8 -1.83 15.05 5.89
CA ASN A 8 -2.95 15.97 5.68
C ASN A 8 -3.58 15.72 4.30
N GLY A 9 -4.82 15.23 4.25
CA GLY A 9 -5.57 15.09 2.99
C GLY A 9 -6.90 14.34 3.15
N SER A 10 -7.87 14.64 2.28
CA SER A 10 -9.15 13.93 2.16
C SER A 10 -9.07 12.99 0.94
N ALA A 11 -8.85 11.69 1.15
CA ALA A 11 -8.72 10.75 0.05
C ALA A 11 -10.08 10.14 -0.35
N LYS A 12 -10.65 10.59 -1.47
CA LYS A 12 -11.57 9.74 -2.25
C LYS A 12 -10.79 8.81 -3.18
N ASP A 13 -9.67 9.30 -3.71
CA ASP A 13 -8.72 8.55 -4.52
C ASP A 13 -7.31 8.73 -3.94
N LEU A 14 -6.70 7.65 -3.43
CA LEU A 14 -5.31 7.67 -2.98
C LEU A 14 -4.46 6.89 -3.96
N TYR A 15 -3.49 7.54 -4.61
CA TYR A 15 -2.48 6.83 -5.38
C TYR A 15 -1.32 6.45 -4.46
N VAL A 16 -0.99 5.17 -4.41
CA VAL A 16 0.10 4.62 -3.61
C VAL A 16 1.16 4.07 -4.54
N THR A 17 2.32 4.73 -4.59
CA THR A 17 3.50 4.21 -5.29
C THR A 17 4.33 3.35 -4.34
N LEU A 18 4.58 2.08 -4.67
CA LEU A 18 5.43 1.18 -3.90
C LEU A 18 6.73 0.88 -4.65
N LYS A 19 7.87 1.15 -4.00
CA LYS A 19 9.18 0.70 -4.49
C LYS A 19 9.57 -0.59 -3.78
N ASN A 20 9.71 -1.68 -4.52
CA ASN A 20 10.20 -2.97 -4.01
C ASN A 20 11.59 -3.26 -4.57
N SER A 21 12.63 -3.29 -3.74
CA SER A 21 14.01 -3.62 -4.15
C SER A 21 14.25 -5.12 -4.29
N ALA A 22 13.51 -5.96 -3.57
CA ALA A 22 13.73 -7.40 -3.52
C ALA A 22 12.86 -8.18 -4.53
N GLY A 23 11.64 -7.71 -4.77
CA GLY A 23 10.61 -8.44 -5.53
C GLY A 23 9.92 -9.50 -4.66
N THR A 24 8.60 -9.66 -4.81
CA THR A 24 7.85 -10.69 -4.07
C THR A 24 6.79 -11.34 -4.95
N THR A 25 6.57 -12.64 -4.72
CA THR A 25 5.46 -13.41 -5.29
C THR A 25 4.32 -13.60 -4.29
N ALA A 26 4.49 -13.12 -3.06
CA ALA A 26 3.42 -13.11 -2.05
C ALA A 26 2.35 -12.08 -2.42
N HIS A 27 1.11 -12.31 -1.97
CA HIS A 27 0.09 -11.29 -2.08
C HIS A 27 0.40 -10.15 -1.11
N VAL A 28 0.27 -8.92 -1.60
CA VAL A 28 0.48 -7.68 -0.82
C VAL A 28 -0.86 -7.01 -0.61
N GLY A 29 -1.09 -6.46 0.57
CA GLY A 29 -2.29 -5.71 0.87
C GLY A 29 -2.03 -4.43 1.64
N ILE A 30 -3.04 -3.56 1.66
CA ILE A 30 -3.01 -2.24 2.28
C ILE A 30 -4.24 -2.00 3.16
N SER A 31 -4.07 -1.22 4.23
CA SER A 31 -5.16 -0.58 4.97
C SER A 31 -4.77 0.85 5.38
N LEU A 32 -5.74 1.76 5.31
CA LEU A 32 -5.60 3.17 5.64
C LEU A 32 -6.36 3.49 6.94
N HIS A 33 -5.76 4.32 7.78
CA HIS A 33 -6.29 4.70 9.09
C HIS A 33 -6.31 6.22 9.21
N GLY A 34 -7.51 6.77 9.42
CA GLY A 34 -7.76 8.16 9.73
C GLY A 34 -8.82 8.29 10.82
N LEU A 35 -9.80 9.17 10.62
CA LEU A 35 -11.06 9.22 11.37
C LEU A 35 -11.81 7.88 11.30
N ASN A 36 -11.83 7.27 10.10
CA ASN A 36 -12.35 5.92 9.86
C ASN A 36 -11.24 4.99 9.36
N LYS A 37 -11.55 3.70 9.21
CA LYS A 37 -10.65 2.70 8.61
C LYS A 37 -11.17 2.30 7.24
N SER A 38 -10.28 2.15 6.25
CA SER A 38 -10.66 1.66 4.91
C SER A 38 -11.00 0.17 4.87
N GLY A 39 -10.64 -0.59 5.91
CA GLY A 39 -10.50 -2.04 5.82
C GLY A 39 -9.23 -2.45 5.06
N SER A 40 -9.01 -3.75 4.94
CA SER A 40 -7.86 -4.33 4.24
C SER A 40 -8.26 -4.79 2.84
N ARG A 41 -7.41 -4.53 1.85
CA ARG A 41 -7.55 -5.10 0.50
C ARG A 41 -6.22 -5.46 -0.12
N HIS A 42 -6.26 -6.44 -1.03
CA HIS A 42 -5.11 -6.80 -1.83
C HIS A 42 -4.81 -5.72 -2.87
N LEU A 43 -3.53 -5.49 -3.10
CA LEU A 43 -3.03 -4.71 -4.22
C LEU A 43 -2.72 -5.68 -5.35
N GLN A 44 -3.41 -5.55 -6.48
CA GLN A 44 -3.29 -6.50 -7.59
C GLN A 44 -3.17 -5.77 -8.92
N ARG A 45 -2.13 -6.11 -9.67
CA ARG A 45 -1.86 -5.66 -11.03
C ARG A 45 -0.89 -6.64 -11.68
N ASP A 46 -1.11 -6.96 -12.94
CA ASP A 46 -0.21 -7.85 -13.67
C ASP A 46 1.20 -7.26 -13.74
N GLY A 47 2.20 -8.09 -13.44
CA GLY A 47 3.61 -7.67 -13.39
C GLY A 47 3.95 -6.72 -12.22
N ALA A 48 3.10 -6.64 -11.18
CA ALA A 48 3.45 -5.89 -9.98
C ALA A 48 4.48 -6.62 -9.10
N PHE A 49 5.06 -5.87 -8.15
CA PHE A 49 5.95 -6.36 -7.11
C PHE A 49 7.21 -7.07 -7.63
N GLN A 50 7.64 -6.73 -8.85
CA GLN A 50 8.88 -7.24 -9.41
C GLN A 50 10.09 -6.65 -8.67
N ARG A 51 11.22 -7.35 -8.75
CA ARG A 51 12.48 -6.86 -8.20
C ARG A 51 12.85 -5.51 -8.83
N ASN A 52 13.20 -4.54 -7.97
CA ASN A 52 13.43 -3.14 -8.35
C ASN A 52 12.21 -2.45 -9.02
N GLY A 53 11.01 -3.01 -8.82
CA GLY A 53 9.77 -2.50 -9.35
C GLY A 53 9.32 -1.21 -8.66
N LEU A 54 8.59 -0.40 -9.44
CA LEU A 54 7.84 0.74 -8.98
C LEU A 54 6.39 0.53 -9.42
N ASP A 55 5.49 0.36 -8.45
CA ASP A 55 4.10 -0.01 -8.69
C ASP A 55 3.17 1.09 -8.17
N ASP A 56 2.29 1.60 -9.04
CA ASP A 56 1.25 2.56 -8.67
C ASP A 56 -0.10 1.84 -8.52
N PHE A 57 -0.77 2.10 -7.40
CA PHE A 57 -2.10 1.57 -7.12
C PHE A 57 -3.06 2.69 -6.75
N GLN A 58 -4.25 2.70 -7.35
CA GLN A 58 -5.37 3.52 -6.88
C GLN A 58 -6.08 2.79 -5.74
N VAL A 59 -6.25 3.47 -4.61
CA VAL A 59 -6.95 2.96 -3.43
C VAL A 59 -8.18 3.82 -3.19
N GLU A 60 -9.32 3.30 -3.62
CA GLU A 60 -10.63 3.88 -3.38
C GLU A 60 -11.16 3.46 -2.00
N THR A 61 -11.90 4.36 -1.35
CA THR A 61 -12.49 4.10 -0.03
C THR A 61 -13.97 4.47 -0.02
N ASP A 62 -14.81 3.59 0.51
CA ASP A 62 -16.26 3.79 0.58
C ASP A 62 -16.67 4.75 1.72
N VAL A 63 -15.70 5.17 2.53
CA VAL A 63 -15.89 6.01 3.71
C VAL A 63 -14.89 7.16 3.69
N SER A 64 -15.32 8.34 4.13
CA SER A 64 -14.37 9.43 4.36
C SER A 64 -13.41 9.04 5.48
N LEU A 65 -12.11 9.06 5.19
CA LEU A 65 -11.07 8.77 6.18
C LEU A 65 -10.64 10.00 6.98
N GLY A 66 -11.01 11.23 6.58
CA GLY A 66 -10.40 12.43 7.17
C GLY A 66 -8.88 12.45 7.00
N GLU A 67 -8.14 13.04 7.94
CA GLU A 67 -6.67 13.00 7.96
C GLU A 67 -6.18 11.56 8.15
N ILE A 68 -5.36 11.07 7.21
CA ILE A 68 -4.79 9.72 7.28
C ILE A 68 -3.54 9.80 8.14
N TRP A 69 -3.56 9.19 9.32
CA TRP A 69 -2.42 9.20 10.24
C TRP A 69 -1.60 7.90 10.23
N LYS A 70 -2.12 6.84 9.59
CA LYS A 70 -1.41 5.56 9.50
C LYS A 70 -1.79 4.77 8.26
N ILE A 71 -0.78 4.09 7.73
CA ILE A 71 -0.90 3.17 6.61
C ILE A 71 -0.25 1.85 7.02
N CYS A 72 -0.96 0.75 6.81
CA CYS A 72 -0.43 -0.58 7.02
C CYS A 72 -0.28 -1.25 5.66
N ILE A 73 0.93 -1.67 5.34
CA ILE A 73 1.18 -2.63 4.25
C ILE A 73 1.59 -3.96 4.87
N TRP A 74 1.07 -5.02 4.28
CA TRP A 74 1.33 -6.40 4.69
C TRP A 74 1.51 -7.29 3.46
N HIS A 75 2.12 -8.44 3.67
CA HIS A 75 2.15 -9.54 2.72
C HIS A 75 1.83 -10.84 3.48
N ASP A 76 1.29 -11.83 2.78
CA ASP A 76 0.79 -13.07 3.40
C ASP A 76 1.83 -14.21 3.45
N ASN A 77 3.08 -13.96 3.07
CA ASN A 77 4.14 -14.97 2.97
C ASN A 77 3.82 -16.16 2.05
N THR A 78 2.90 -16.02 1.11
CA THR A 78 2.69 -17.00 0.03
C THR A 78 3.79 -16.87 -1.05
N GLY A 79 3.82 -17.79 -2.00
CA GLY A 79 4.79 -17.77 -3.10
C GLY A 79 6.18 -18.31 -2.77
N THR A 80 7.04 -18.35 -3.79
CA THR A 80 8.42 -18.90 -3.72
C THR A 80 9.44 -17.84 -3.34
N ASP A 81 9.25 -16.60 -3.82
CA ASP A 81 10.06 -15.44 -3.43
C ASP A 81 9.26 -14.59 -2.46
N LYS A 82 9.65 -14.65 -1.18
CA LYS A 82 9.00 -13.93 -0.05
C LYS A 82 9.81 -12.74 0.44
N SER A 83 10.90 -12.42 -0.24
CA SER A 83 11.75 -11.29 0.11
C SER A 83 10.94 -10.00 -0.05
N TRP A 84 10.88 -9.20 1.01
CA TRP A 84 10.11 -7.96 0.95
C TRP A 84 10.90 -6.83 1.58
N GLU A 85 11.11 -5.78 0.79
CA GLU A 85 11.67 -4.52 1.24
C GLU A 85 10.87 -3.40 0.57
N VAL A 86 10.10 -2.65 1.38
CA VAL A 86 9.43 -1.43 0.90
C VAL A 86 10.39 -0.28 1.08
N GLY A 87 10.89 0.26 -0.03
CA GLY A 87 11.84 1.37 0.00
C GLY A 87 11.17 2.73 0.17
N LYS A 88 10.05 2.97 -0.51
CA LYS A 88 9.33 4.25 -0.45
C LYS A 88 7.85 4.07 -0.77
N ILE A 89 7.03 4.84 -0.09
CA ILE A 89 5.62 5.03 -0.40
C ILE A 89 5.40 6.50 -0.77
N ARG A 90 4.64 6.77 -1.84
CA ARG A 90 4.24 8.14 -2.24
C ARG A 90 2.74 8.23 -2.36
N PHE A 91 2.23 9.43 -2.10
CA PHE A 91 0.83 9.78 -2.20
C PHE A 91 0.65 10.97 -3.12
N ASN A 92 -0.36 10.87 -3.98
CA ASN A 92 -0.89 12.00 -4.71
C ASN A 92 -2.35 12.16 -4.26
N VAL A 93 -2.68 13.33 -3.72
CA VAL A 93 -4.04 13.81 -3.41
C VAL A 93 -4.49 14.78 -4.47
#